data_AF-A0A846XDG9-F1
#
_entry.id   AF-A0A846XDG9-F1
#
_cell.length_a   1.000
_cell.length_b   1.000
_cell.length_c   1.000
_cell.angle_alpha   90.00
_cell.angle_beta   90.00
_cell.angle_gamma   90.00
#
_symmetry.space_group_name_H-M   'P 1'
#
loop_
_entity.id
_entity.type
_entity.pdbx_description
1 polymer ?
#
loop_
_entity_poly.entity_id
_entity_poly.type
_entity_poly.pdbx_seq_one_letter_code
_entity_poly.pdbx_strand_id
1 'polypeptide(L)'
;MTTFTESALEQHCRRYRERDLLPAVVDPVSRRILLHIGAAYGAVTMPTELGEPVLQRLRAAGPAGPVFAHPRAGRWTFLTGPTRHDEFPATAAAELFRRYTTVAGTGSQIVLPSAEDEASGYRLWVAGADTYGTRPTQQAVIDAVCGRPTA
;
A
#
# COMPACT_ATOMS: atom_id res chain seq x y z
N MET A 1 17.38 -2.46 -36.52
CA MET A 1 16.30 -2.13 -35.56
C MET A 1 16.16 -3.28 -34.58
N THR A 2 16.78 -3.18 -33.40
CA THR A 2 16.64 -4.18 -32.33
C THR A 2 15.35 -3.89 -31.58
N THR A 3 14.32 -4.70 -31.80
CA THR A 3 13.13 -4.72 -30.95
C THR A 3 13.52 -5.28 -29.60
N PHE A 4 13.77 -4.40 -28.63
CA PHE A 4 13.89 -4.80 -27.22
C PHE A 4 12.54 -5.38 -26.79
N THR A 5 12.52 -6.68 -26.53
CA THR A 5 11.36 -7.32 -25.90
C THR A 5 11.39 -6.93 -24.42
N GLU A 6 10.52 -6.00 -24.04
CA GLU A 6 10.38 -5.54 -22.66
C GLU A 6 10.02 -6.72 -21.75
N SER A 7 10.67 -6.81 -20.59
CA SER A 7 10.43 -7.92 -19.66
C SER A 7 9.03 -7.85 -19.06
N ALA A 8 8.46 -8.99 -18.65
CA ALA A 8 7.14 -9.02 -17.99
C ALA A 8 7.08 -8.13 -16.73
N LEU A 9 8.20 -8.00 -16.02
CA LEU A 9 8.35 -7.13 -14.85
C LEU A 9 8.24 -5.64 -15.22
N GLU A 10 8.90 -5.22 -16.29
CA GLU A 10 8.83 -3.85 -16.80
C GLU A 10 7.44 -3.51 -17.35
N GLN A 11 6.83 -4.45 -18.10
CA GLN A 11 5.46 -4.30 -18.58
C GLN A 11 4.48 -4.09 -17.41
N HIS A 12 4.63 -4.86 -16.34
CA HIS A 12 3.80 -4.71 -15.14
C HIS A 12 4.10 -3.39 -14.41
N CYS A 13 5.37 -2.99 -14.30
CA CYS A 13 5.74 -1.70 -13.73
C CYS A 13 5.18 -0.52 -14.52
N ARG A 14 5.13 -0.61 -15.86
CA ARG A 14 4.49 0.39 -16.72
C ARG A 14 2.99 0.45 -16.47
N ARG A 15 2.32 -0.70 -16.32
CA ARG A 15 0.88 -0.76 -15.97
C ARG A 15 0.57 0.05 -14.72
N TYR A 16 1.38 -0.10 -13.67
CA TYR A 16 1.22 0.68 -12.44
C TYR A 16 1.29 2.19 -12.67
N ARG A 17 2.24 2.64 -13.49
CA ARG A 17 2.41 4.07 -13.79
C ARG A 17 1.27 4.63 -14.63
N GLU A 18 0.84 3.89 -15.65
CA GLU A 18 -0.10 4.38 -16.66
C GLU A 18 -1.57 4.21 -16.26
N ARG A 19 -1.90 3.13 -15.55
CA ARG A 19 -3.29 2.78 -15.22
C ARG A 19 -3.63 3.03 -13.77
N ASP A 20 -2.73 2.67 -12.87
CA ASP A 20 -2.98 2.72 -11.41
C ASP A 20 -2.46 4.02 -10.78
N LEU A 21 -1.84 4.88 -11.60
CA LEU A 21 -1.21 6.16 -11.23
C LEU A 21 -0.14 6.03 -10.15
N LEU A 22 0.42 4.83 -9.95
CA LEU A 22 1.49 4.57 -9.00
C LEU A 22 2.83 4.81 -9.69
N PRO A 23 3.68 5.77 -9.25
CA PRO A 23 4.98 6.06 -9.82
C PRO A 23 6.01 4.97 -9.45
N ALA A 24 5.71 3.76 -9.88
CA ALA A 24 6.48 2.57 -9.60
C ALA A 24 7.75 2.51 -10.44
N VAL A 25 8.81 1.94 -9.88
CA VAL A 25 10.08 1.68 -10.56
C VAL A 25 10.50 0.24 -10.35
N VAL A 26 11.23 -0.34 -11.30
CA VAL A 26 11.88 -1.63 -11.09
C VAL A 26 13.24 -1.40 -10.44
N ASP A 27 13.49 -2.04 -9.31
CA ASP A 27 14.82 -2.08 -8.72
C ASP A 27 15.70 -3.08 -9.49
N PRO A 28 16.83 -2.64 -10.06
CA PRO A 28 17.65 -3.50 -10.91
C PRO A 28 18.33 -4.64 -10.14
N VAL A 29 18.53 -4.48 -8.83
CA VAL A 29 19.23 -5.47 -7.99
C VAL A 29 18.28 -6.55 -7.51
N SER A 30 17.21 -6.17 -6.79
CA SER A 30 16.24 -7.11 -6.22
C SER A 30 15.21 -7.61 -7.23
N ARG A 31 15.13 -6.99 -8.42
CA ARG A 31 14.15 -7.31 -9.47
C ARG A 31 12.71 -7.20 -8.95
N ARG A 32 12.47 -6.22 -8.07
CA ARG A 32 11.15 -5.92 -7.50
C ARG A 32 10.61 -4.60 -8.02
N ILE A 33 9.28 -4.49 -8.03
CA ILE A 33 8.59 -3.24 -8.33
C ILE A 33 8.47 -2.45 -7.03
N LEU A 34 9.02 -1.24 -6.98
CA LEU A 34 9.05 -0.39 -5.80
C LEU A 34 8.20 0.86 -5.99
N LEU A 35 7.52 1.26 -4.92
CA LEU A 35 6.87 2.56 -4.76
C LEU A 35 7.59 3.34 -3.66
N HIS A 36 7.98 4.58 -3.95
CA HIS A 36 8.61 5.46 -2.97
C HIS A 36 7.57 6.19 -2.12
N ILE A 37 7.79 6.21 -0.81
CA ILE A 37 6.92 6.83 0.19
C ILE A 37 7.39 8.24 0.54
N GLY A 38 6.43 9.16 0.71
CA GLY A 38 6.69 10.56 1.07
C GLY A 38 5.64 11.50 0.49
N ALA A 39 6.05 12.33 -0.47
CA ALA A 39 5.31 13.50 -0.94
C ALA A 39 3.93 13.21 -1.55
N ALA A 40 3.75 12.08 -2.23
CA ALA A 40 2.50 11.75 -2.92
C ALA A 40 1.83 10.47 -2.37
N TYR A 41 2.60 9.63 -1.69
CA TYR A 41 2.21 8.28 -1.29
C TYR A 41 2.62 8.01 0.15
N GLY A 42 1.74 7.33 0.86
CA GLY A 42 1.98 6.76 2.17
C GLY A 42 1.65 5.28 2.16
N ALA A 43 2.08 4.60 3.22
CA ALA A 43 1.70 3.22 3.42
C ALA A 43 1.55 2.88 4.90
N VAL A 44 0.54 2.08 5.20
CA VAL A 44 0.31 1.54 6.54
C VAL A 44 0.29 0.03 6.45
N THR A 45 1.17 -0.64 7.20
CA THR A 45 1.28 -2.10 7.21
C THR A 45 0.82 -2.66 8.54
N MET A 46 -0.02 -3.69 8.52
CA MET A 46 -0.62 -4.28 9.71
C MET A 46 -0.67 -5.81 9.64
N PRO A 47 -0.88 -6.50 10.77
CA PRO A 47 -1.15 -7.94 10.79
C PRO A 47 -2.42 -8.30 10.00
N THR A 48 -2.50 -9.53 9.51
CA THR A 48 -3.61 -10.03 8.67
C THR A 48 -4.95 -9.94 9.38
N GLU A 49 -4.97 -10.13 10.70
CA GLU A 49 -6.17 -10.10 11.52
C GLU A 49 -6.81 -8.71 11.57
N LEU A 50 -6.03 -7.65 11.30
CA LEU A 50 -6.52 -6.27 11.22
C LEU A 50 -6.91 -5.85 9.81
N GLY A 51 -6.38 -6.52 8.78
CA GLY A 51 -6.55 -6.13 7.38
C GLY A 51 -8.00 -6.03 6.95
N GLU A 52 -8.75 -7.12 7.03
CA GLU A 52 -10.15 -7.16 6.60
C GLU A 52 -11.05 -6.21 7.43
N PRO A 53 -10.99 -6.19 8.79
CA PRO A 53 -11.78 -5.24 9.57
C PRO A 53 -11.51 -3.76 9.23
N VAL A 54 -10.25 -3.39 8.96
CA VAL A 54 -9.88 -2.02 8.56
C VAL A 54 -10.42 -1.71 7.17
N LEU A 55 -10.27 -2.64 6.22
CA LEU A 55 -10.79 -2.47 4.86
C LEU A 55 -12.31 -2.24 4.86
N GLN A 56 -13.06 -2.98 5.68
CA GLN A 56 -14.51 -2.81 5.81
C GLN A 56 -14.90 -1.44 6.37
N ARG A 57 -14.18 -0.96 7.40
CA ARG A 57 -14.40 0.41 7.93
C ARG A 57 -14.14 1.48 6.89
N LEU A 58 -13.05 1.35 6.13
CA LEU A 58 -12.72 2.30 5.06
C LEU A 58 -13.78 2.29 3.96
N ARG A 59 -14.24 1.12 3.52
CA ARG A 59 -15.31 0.99 2.51
C ARG A 59 -16.61 1.67 2.93
N ALA A 60 -16.93 1.66 4.23
CA ALA A 60 -18.13 2.32 4.76
C ALA A 60 -18.01 3.85 4.76
N ALA A 61 -16.78 4.40 4.74
CA ALA A 61 -16.52 5.83 4.89
C ALA A 61 -16.03 6.52 3.61
N GLY A 62 -15.51 5.77 2.64
CA GLY A 62 -14.98 6.34 1.40
C GLY A 62 -13.97 5.44 0.69
N PRO A 63 -12.91 6.02 0.09
CA PRO A 63 -11.86 5.26 -0.59
C PRO A 63 -11.18 4.26 0.35
N ALA A 64 -11.05 3.01 -0.09
CA ALA A 64 -10.60 1.91 0.77
C ALA A 64 -9.34 1.18 0.26
N GLY A 65 -8.85 1.55 -0.92
CA GLY A 65 -7.67 0.96 -1.55
C GLY A 65 -6.78 2.03 -2.17
N PRO A 66 -5.61 1.64 -2.71
CA PRO A 66 -5.15 0.26 -2.90
C PRO A 66 -4.72 -0.46 -1.62
N VAL A 67 -4.94 -1.77 -1.56
CA VAL A 67 -4.45 -2.65 -0.49
C VAL A 67 -4.03 -4.01 -1.05
N PHE A 68 -2.90 -4.52 -0.55
CA PHE A 68 -2.41 -5.86 -0.88
C PHE A 68 -1.99 -6.63 0.37
N ALA A 69 -2.07 -7.94 0.29
CA ALA A 69 -1.66 -8.88 1.32
C ALA A 69 -0.32 -9.53 0.96
N HIS A 70 0.44 -9.88 1.99
CA HIS A 70 1.63 -10.72 1.94
C HIS A 70 1.38 -11.93 2.85
N PRO A 71 0.68 -12.98 2.36
CA PRO A 71 0.19 -14.08 3.20
C PRO A 71 1.30 -14.78 3.98
N ARG A 72 2.47 -14.97 3.36
CA ARG A 72 3.61 -15.63 4.01
C ARG A 72 4.19 -14.85 5.18
N ALA A 73 4.08 -13.52 5.20
CA ALA A 73 4.48 -12.73 6.37
C ALA A 73 3.31 -12.37 7.29
N GLY A 74 2.09 -12.80 6.97
CA GLY A 74 0.89 -12.43 7.72
C GLY A 74 0.65 -10.91 7.74
N ARG A 75 0.97 -10.18 6.67
CA ARG A 75 0.83 -8.71 6.62
C ARG A 75 -0.10 -8.24 5.52
N TRP A 76 -0.80 -7.14 5.79
CA TRP A 76 -1.52 -6.32 4.81
C TRP A 76 -0.90 -4.94 4.75
N THR A 77 -0.81 -4.37 3.56
CA THR A 77 -0.30 -3.01 3.33
C THR A 77 -1.34 -2.20 2.58
N PHE A 78 -1.81 -1.14 3.21
CA PHE A 78 -2.68 -0.13 2.63
C PHE A 78 -1.82 0.98 2.05
N LEU A 79 -2.02 1.30 0.77
CA LEU A 79 -1.45 2.49 0.15
C LEU A 79 -2.38 3.67 0.41
N THR A 80 -1.81 4.77 0.86
CA THR A 80 -2.54 5.97 1.24
C THR A 80 -2.11 7.16 0.40
N GLY A 81 -2.79 8.29 0.59
CA GLY A 81 -2.23 9.61 0.25
C GLY A 81 -0.90 9.91 0.96
N PRO A 82 -0.33 11.11 0.75
CA PRO A 82 0.98 11.50 1.25
C PRO A 82 1.22 11.18 2.73
N THR A 83 2.45 10.82 3.07
CA THR A 83 2.82 10.59 4.46
C THR A 83 2.97 11.90 5.20
N ARG A 84 2.27 12.05 6.32
CA ARG A 84 2.34 13.23 7.18
C ARG A 84 2.81 12.78 8.56
N HIS A 85 4.12 12.85 8.78
CA HIS A 85 4.78 12.37 10.01
C HIS A 85 4.38 13.16 11.25
N ASP A 86 3.96 14.42 11.09
CA ASP A 86 3.73 15.34 12.20
C ASP A 86 2.27 15.31 12.73
N GLU A 87 1.41 14.42 12.23
CA GLU A 87 -0.05 14.62 12.31
C GLU A 87 -0.84 13.66 13.22
N PHE A 88 -0.22 12.70 13.94
CA PHE A 88 -1.00 11.85 14.84
C PHE A 88 -0.55 11.89 16.31
N PRO A 89 -1.51 11.97 17.27
CA PRO A 89 -1.20 12.13 18.69
C PRO A 89 -0.46 10.91 19.25
N ALA A 90 0.30 11.10 20.32
CA ALA A 90 1.04 10.03 21.01
C ALA A 90 0.15 8.84 21.40
N THR A 91 -1.14 9.08 21.67
CA THR A 91 -2.13 8.03 21.93
C THR A 91 -2.37 7.13 20.72
N ALA A 92 -2.45 7.69 19.51
CA ALA A 92 -2.54 6.92 18.27
C ALA A 92 -1.24 6.15 18.02
N ALA A 93 -0.07 6.75 18.24
CA ALA A 93 1.20 6.06 18.11
C ALA A 93 1.29 4.83 19.03
N ALA A 94 0.86 4.97 20.29
CA ALA A 94 0.83 3.87 21.25
C ALA A 94 -0.17 2.77 20.85
N GLU A 95 -1.32 3.13 20.26
CA GLU A 95 -2.29 2.16 19.73
C GLU A 95 -1.75 1.39 18.53
N LEU A 96 -1.13 2.07 17.57
CA LEU A 96 -0.49 1.44 16.42
C LEU A 96 0.60 0.45 16.87
N PHE A 97 1.43 0.86 17.83
CA PHE A 97 2.44 -0.01 18.44
C PHE A 97 1.83 -1.27 19.06
N ARG A 98 0.81 -1.13 19.91
CA ARG A 98 0.12 -2.28 20.53
C ARG A 98 -0.55 -3.21 19.51
N ARG A 99 -0.96 -2.67 18.37
CA ARG A 99 -1.60 -3.41 17.27
C ARG A 99 -0.60 -3.95 16.23
N TYR A 100 0.70 -3.76 16.45
CA TYR A 100 1.76 -4.13 15.51
C TYR A 100 1.57 -3.53 14.10
N THR A 101 0.99 -2.34 14.05
CA THR A 101 0.76 -1.57 12.82
C THR A 101 1.87 -0.54 12.66
N THR A 102 2.45 -0.45 11.47
CA THR A 102 3.51 0.49 11.13
C THR A 102 3.07 1.45 10.05
N VAL A 103 3.50 2.70 10.19
CA VAL A 103 3.41 3.72 9.14
C VAL A 103 4.76 3.81 8.47
N ALA A 104 4.81 3.75 7.13
CA ALA A 104 6.04 3.86 6.38
C ALA A 104 6.63 5.27 6.50
N GLY A 105 7.94 5.35 6.78
CA GLY A 105 8.70 6.59 6.85
C GLY A 105 8.81 7.28 5.48
N THR A 106 8.94 8.61 5.46
CA THR A 106 9.34 9.32 4.23
C THR A 106 10.69 8.78 3.77
N GLY A 107 10.83 8.52 2.47
CA GLY A 107 12.01 7.87 1.89
C GLY A 107 12.01 6.35 1.98
N SER A 108 11.01 5.74 2.64
CA SER A 108 10.84 4.29 2.61
C SER A 108 10.39 3.81 1.22
N GLN A 109 10.61 2.53 0.96
CA GLN A 109 10.16 1.86 -0.25
C GLN A 109 9.18 0.76 0.09
N ILE A 110 8.11 0.68 -0.67
CA ILE A 110 7.13 -0.41 -0.60
C ILE A 110 7.24 -1.24 -1.87
N VAL A 111 7.49 -2.53 -1.71
CA VAL A 111 7.45 -3.47 -2.83
C VAL A 111 5.97 -3.68 -3.23
N LEU A 112 5.63 -3.46 -4.49
CA LEU A 112 4.31 -3.73 -5.04
C LEU A 112 4.23 -5.19 -5.53
N PRO A 113 3.03 -5.81 -5.57
CA PRO A 113 2.86 -7.12 -6.20
C PRO A 113 3.32 -7.12 -7.65
N SER A 114 4.09 -8.11 -8.08
CA SER A 114 4.34 -8.40 -9.49
C SER A 114 3.41 -9.51 -9.98
N ALA A 115 3.37 -9.76 -11.29
CA ALA A 115 2.57 -10.86 -11.85
C ALA A 115 3.01 -12.22 -11.30
N GLU A 116 4.31 -12.39 -11.07
CA GLU A 116 4.87 -13.61 -10.45
C GLU A 116 4.48 -13.72 -8.98
N ASP A 117 4.48 -12.60 -8.25
CA ASP A 117 4.03 -12.59 -6.85
C ASP A 117 2.55 -12.99 -6.74
N GLU A 118 1.71 -12.51 -7.66
CA GLU A 118 0.29 -12.85 -7.71
C GLU A 118 0.08 -14.33 -8.07
N ALA A 119 0.77 -14.82 -9.12
CA ALA A 119 0.68 -16.21 -9.56
C ALA A 119 1.16 -17.23 -8.50
N SER A 120 2.16 -16.84 -7.70
CA SER A 120 2.72 -17.69 -6.64
C SER A 120 2.04 -17.55 -5.28
N GLY A 121 1.09 -16.61 -5.15
CA GLY A 121 0.47 -16.26 -3.88
C GLY A 121 1.42 -15.57 -2.89
N TYR A 122 2.56 -15.06 -3.35
CA TYR A 122 3.51 -14.35 -2.50
C TYR A 122 2.93 -13.01 -2.05
N ARG A 123 2.47 -12.17 -2.99
CA ARG A 123 1.77 -10.91 -2.69
C ARG A 123 0.55 -10.79 -3.59
N LEU A 124 -0.59 -10.48 -2.98
CA LEU A 124 -1.88 -10.50 -3.66
C LEU A 124 -2.56 -9.15 -3.48
N TRP A 125 -3.05 -8.57 -4.57
CA TRP A 125 -3.98 -7.45 -4.46
C TRP A 125 -5.26 -7.91 -3.78
N VAL A 126 -5.66 -7.20 -2.73
CA VAL A 126 -6.95 -7.40 -2.05
C VAL A 126 -7.98 -6.42 -2.61
N ALA A 127 -7.56 -5.18 -2.83
CA ALA A 127 -8.32 -4.18 -3.58
C ALA A 127 -7.34 -3.31 -4.35
N GLY A 128 -7.62 -3.06 -5.63
CA GLY A 128 -6.83 -2.16 -6.46
C GLY A 128 -7.00 -0.69 -6.06
N ALA A 129 -6.31 0.20 -6.79
CA ALA A 129 -6.70 1.61 -6.81
C ALA A 129 -8.16 1.69 -7.23
N ASP A 130 -8.95 2.57 -6.60
CA ASP A 130 -10.28 2.83 -7.10
C ASP A 130 -10.21 3.50 -8.50
N THR A 131 -11.33 3.52 -9.21
CA THR A 131 -11.42 3.95 -10.61
C THR A 131 -10.90 5.38 -10.85
N TYR A 132 -10.78 6.19 -9.80
CA TYR A 132 -10.36 7.59 -9.88
C TYR A 132 -8.96 7.85 -9.32
N GLY A 133 -8.25 6.79 -8.88
CA GLY A 133 -6.96 6.93 -8.21
C GLY A 133 -7.06 7.61 -6.84
N THR A 134 -8.28 7.73 -6.31
CA THR A 134 -8.50 8.17 -4.94
C THR A 134 -8.03 7.08 -3.98
N ARG A 135 -7.44 7.54 -2.87
CA ARG A 135 -6.80 6.70 -1.87
C ARG A 135 -7.31 7.15 -0.51
N PRO A 136 -7.42 6.25 0.47
CA PRO A 136 -7.65 6.69 1.83
C PRO A 136 -6.54 7.64 2.25
N THR A 137 -6.88 8.64 3.06
CA THR A 137 -5.87 9.42 3.76
C THR A 137 -5.14 8.51 4.74
N GLN A 138 -3.89 8.83 5.07
CA GLN A 138 -3.15 8.09 6.09
C GLN A 138 -3.92 8.08 7.43
N GLN A 139 -4.52 9.23 7.77
CA GLN A 139 -5.30 9.40 9.00
C GLN A 139 -6.54 8.49 9.01
N ALA A 140 -7.27 8.37 7.89
CA ALA A 140 -8.42 7.46 7.80
C ALA A 140 -8.03 6.00 8.07
N VAL A 141 -6.87 5.54 7.58
CA VAL A 141 -6.39 4.18 7.88
C VAL A 141 -6.02 4.05 9.36
N ILE A 142 -5.35 5.05 9.95
CA ILE A 142 -4.99 5.06 11.37
C ILE A 142 -6.25 5.02 12.25
N ASP A 143 -7.25 5.85 11.96
CA ASP A 143 -8.51 5.89 12.71
C ASP A 143 -9.27 4.57 12.58
N ALA A 144 -9.32 3.98 11.38
CA ALA A 144 -9.91 2.65 11.18
C ALA A 144 -9.18 1.54 11.96
N VAL A 145 -7.85 1.63 12.10
CA VAL A 145 -7.06 0.70 12.94
C VAL A 145 -7.38 0.92 14.43
N CYS A 146 -7.48 2.17 14.86
CA CYS A 146 -7.77 2.52 16.25
C CYS A 146 -9.24 2.30 16.65
N GLY A 147 -10.14 2.11 15.68
CA GLY A 147 -11.58 1.99 15.92
C GLY A 147 -12.27 3.34 16.14
N ARG A 148 -11.67 4.43 15.65
CA ARG A 148 -12.22 5.78 15.70
C ARG A 148 -13.06 6.05 14.44
N PRO A 149 -13.99 7.01 14.47
CA PRO A 149 -14.68 7.45 13.26
C PRO A 149 -13.65 7.95 12.23
N THR A 150 -13.71 7.44 11.01
CA THR A 150 -12.94 7.95 9.87
C THR A 150 -13.61 9.23 9.38
N ALA A 151 -12.94 10.38 9.55
CA ALA A 151 -13.42 11.69 9.09
C ALA A 151 -13.04 11.98 7.63
#